data_AF-A0A2I0VXM9-F1
#
_entry.id   AF-A0A2I0VXM9-F1
#
_cell.length_a   1.000
_cell.length_b   1.000
_cell.length_c   1.000
_cell.angle_alpha   90.00
_cell.angle_beta   90.00
_cell.angle_gamma   90.00
#
_symmetry.space_group_name_H-M   'P 1'
#
loop_
_entity.id
_entity.type
_entity.pdbx_description
1 polymer ?
#
loop_
_entity_poly.entity_id
_entity_poly.type
_entity_poly.pdbx_seq_one_letter_code
_entity_poly.pdbx_strand_id
1 'polypeptide(L)' 'MRNIRNLLYLMNFKISHIFREGNVCADWLANKGSHLVGYEEIDISNLDLSFRGMLLVDKVSLPYIRHG' A
#
# COMPACT_ATOMS: atom_id res chain seq x y z
N MET A 1 3.52 -18.56 6.71
CA MET A 1 3.34 -18.78 5.26
C MET A 1 2.17 -19.70 4.87
N ARG A 2 1.96 -20.87 5.52
CA ARG A 2 0.85 -21.80 5.15
C ARG A 2 -0.54 -21.13 5.15
N ASN A 3 -0.78 -20.18 6.06
CA ASN A 3 -2.09 -19.53 6.21
C ASN A 3 -2.46 -18.65 5.00
N ILE A 4 -1.51 -17.88 4.46
CA ILE A 4 -1.77 -17.00 3.29
C ILE A 4 -2.10 -17.85 2.07
N ARG A 5 -1.37 -18.95 1.85
CA ARG A 5 -1.63 -19.85 0.72
C ARG A 5 -3.01 -20.48 0.80
N ASN A 6 -3.45 -20.89 1.98
CA ASN A 6 -4.81 -21.42 2.20
C ASN A 6 -5.89 -20.37 1.93
N LEU A 7 -5.67 -19.12 2.38
CA LEU A 7 -6.57 -17.99 2.08
C LEU A 7 -6.66 -17.72 0.57
N LEU A 8 -5.51 -17.70 -0.12
CA LEU A 8 -5.45 -17.49 -1.56
C LEU A 8 -6.18 -18.59 -2.34
N TYR A 9 -6.13 -19.85 -1.89
CA TYR A 9 -6.89 -20.94 -2.52
C TYR A 9 -8.41 -20.74 -2.47
N LEU A 10 -8.92 -19.93 -1.55
CA LEU A 10 -10.34 -19.61 -1.43
C LEU A 10 -10.74 -18.40 -2.29
N MET A 11 -9.80 -17.80 -3.02
CA MET A 11 -10.02 -16.59 -3.82
C MET A 11 -9.65 -16.83 -5.28
N ASN A 12 -10.30 -16.13 -6.20
CA ASN A 12 -9.83 -16.03 -7.57
C ASN A 12 -8.84 -14.86 -7.64
N PHE A 13 -7.55 -15.12 -7.85
CA PHE A 13 -6.50 -14.10 -7.78
C PHE A 13 -5.50 -14.22 -8.93
N LYS A 14 -4.86 -13.10 -9.25
CA LYS A 14 -3.70 -13.00 -10.15
C LYS A 14 -2.53 -12.37 -9.39
N ILE A 15 -1.35 -12.95 -9.49
CA ILE A 15 -0.10 -12.37 -8.97
C ILE A 15 0.69 -11.80 -10.14
N SER A 16 1.20 -10.59 -9.98
CA SER A 16 2.13 -9.95 -10.91
C SER A 16 3.21 -9.20 -10.14
N HIS A 17 4.40 -9.10 -10.73
CA HIS A 17 5.45 -8.23 -10.20
C HIS A 17 5.21 -6.79 -10.65
N ILE A 18 5.43 -5.85 -9.74
CA ILE A 18 5.43 -4.41 -10.01
C ILE A 18 6.77 -3.83 -9.55
N PHE A 19 7.13 -2.69 -10.14
CA PHE A 19 8.25 -1.90 -9.65
C PHE A 19 7.96 -1.34 -8.26
N ARG A 20 9.00 -1.14 -7.45
CA ARG A 20 8.86 -0.68 -6.06
C ARG A 20 8.12 0.66 -5.97
N GLU A 21 8.35 1.53 -6.95
CA GLU A 21 7.73 2.84 -7.09
C GLU A 21 6.22 2.76 -7.27
N GLY A 22 5.73 1.69 -7.88
CA GLY A 22 4.29 1.40 -8.00
C GLY A 22 3.68 0.82 -6.72
N ASN A 23 4.47 0.62 -5.66
CA ASN A 23 4.04 0.02 -4.41
C ASN A 23 4.18 0.99 -3.20
N VAL A 24 4.40 2.28 -3.46
CA VAL A 24 4.74 3.28 -2.43
C VAL A 24 3.64 3.41 -1.37
N CYS A 25 2.35 3.39 -1.77
CA CYS A 25 1.24 3.43 -0.81
C CYS A 25 1.26 2.22 0.13
N ALA A 26 1.54 1.03 -0.39
CA ALA A 26 1.63 -0.19 0.42
C ALA A 26 2.87 -0.17 1.34
N ASP A 27 4.02 0.32 0.86
CA ASP A 27 5.22 0.53 1.67
C ASP A 27 4.94 1.52 2.83
N TRP A 28 4.24 2.63 2.56
CA TRP A 28 3.85 3.59 3.60
C TRP A 28 2.93 2.97 4.65
N LEU A 29 1.90 2.22 4.23
CA LEU A 29 0.98 1.54 5.13
C LEU A 29 1.70 0.49 6.00
N ALA A 30 2.60 -0.29 5.42
CA ALA A 30 3.39 -1.28 6.14
C ALA A 30 4.29 -0.61 7.19
N ASN A 31 4.95 0.50 6.84
CA ASN A 31 5.78 1.27 7.77
C ASN A 31 4.96 1.95 8.87
N LYS A 32 3.77 2.50 8.56
CA LYS A 32 2.90 3.04 9.61
C LYS A 32 2.47 1.94 10.57
N GLY A 33 2.01 0.81 10.02
CA GLY A 33 1.56 -0.35 10.78
C GLY A 33 2.65 -0.99 11.65
N SER A 34 3.91 -0.97 11.22
CA SER A 34 5.01 -1.55 12.01
C SER A 34 5.28 -0.83 13.33
N HIS A 35 4.83 0.41 13.46
CA HIS A 35 4.95 1.21 14.69
C HIS A 35 3.70 1.10 15.59
N LEU A 36 2.65 0.42 15.14
CA LEU A 36 1.43 0.24 15.92
C LEU A 36 1.55 -0.95 16.87
N VAL A 37 1.10 -0.77 18.11
CA VAL A 37 0.98 -1.86 19.10
C VAL A 37 -0.24 -2.75 18.79
N GLY A 38 -1.19 -2.24 18.01
CA GLY A 38 -2.44 -2.93 17.68
C GLY A 38 -3.01 -2.45 16.35
N TYR A 39 -4.33 -2.27 16.30
CA TYR A 39 -5.04 -1.83 15.12
C TYR A 39 -5.37 -0.34 15.22
N GLU A 40 -5.16 0.38 14.12
CA GLU A 40 -5.64 1.75 13.91
C GLU A 40 -6.45 1.77 12.62
N GLU A 41 -7.69 2.26 12.70
CA GLU A 41 -8.48 2.54 11.50
C GLU A 41 -8.02 3.87 10.90
N ILE A 42 -7.77 3.88 9.61
CA ILE A 42 -7.34 5.10 8.92
C ILE A 42 -8.56 5.95 8.60
N ASP A 43 -8.62 7.16 9.17
CA ASP A 43 -9.61 8.17 8.81
C ASP A 43 -9.29 8.78 7.44
N ILE A 44 -10.09 8.42 6.44
CA ILE A 44 -9.96 8.86 5.05
C ILE A 44 -10.25 10.37 4.91
N SER A 45 -11.02 10.94 5.85
CA SER A 45 -11.35 12.38 5.86
C SER A 45 -10.17 13.23 6.35
N ASN A 46 -9.25 12.64 7.11
CA ASN A 46 -8.13 13.31 7.74
C ASN A 46 -6.81 12.56 7.54
N LEU A 47 -6.54 12.19 6.28
CA LEU A 47 -5.30 11.51 5.91
C LEU A 47 -4.10 12.44 6.08
N ASP A 48 -2.97 11.85 6.48
CA ASP A 48 -1.67 12.49 6.38
C ASP A 48 -1.45 13.04 4.96
N LEU A 49 -1.01 14.30 4.85
CA LEU A 49 -0.89 14.99 3.56
C LEU A 49 0.03 14.24 2.59
N SER A 50 1.13 13.65 3.10
CA SER A 50 2.04 12.89 2.25
C SER A 50 1.35 11.65 1.68
N PHE A 51 0.62 10.91 2.52
CA PHE A 51 -0.11 9.72 2.09
C PHE A 51 -1.24 10.05 1.12
N ARG A 52 -1.97 11.14 1.36
CA ARG A 52 -2.97 11.64 0.41
C ARG A 52 -2.35 11.97 -0.95
N GLY A 53 -1.17 12.60 -0.97
CA GLY A 53 -0.43 12.88 -2.21
C GLY A 53 -0.04 11.60 -2.95
N MET A 54 0.49 10.60 -2.23
CA MET A 54 0.87 9.30 -2.80
C MET A 54 -0.33 8.57 -3.42
N LEU A 55 -1.47 8.54 -2.71
CA LEU A 55 -2.71 7.94 -3.23
C LEU A 55 -3.20 8.62 -4.51
N LEU A 56 -3.09 9.95 -4.59
CA LEU A 56 -3.49 10.68 -5.79
C LEU A 56 -2.61 10.30 -6.98
N VAL A 57 -1.28 10.30 -6.79
CA VAL A 57 -0.30 9.91 -7.83
C VAL A 57 -0.54 8.50 -8.33
N ASP A 58 -0.76 7.55 -7.41
CA ASP A 58 -1.04 6.14 -7.72
C ASP A 58 -2.35 5.99 -8.51
N LYS A 59 -3.42 6.67 -8.06
CA LYS A 59 -4.74 6.65 -8.71
C LYS A 59 -4.71 7.17 -10.15
N VAL A 60 -3.91 8.18 -10.45
CA VAL A 60 -3.77 8.73 -11.80
C VAL A 60 -2.65 8.06 -12.61
N SER A 61 -2.03 7.01 -12.06
CA SER A 61 -0.92 6.26 -12.69
C SER A 61 0.23 7.15 -13.13
N LEU A 62 0.49 8.24 -12.40
CA LEU A 62 1.58 9.15 -12.71
C LEU A 62 2.91 8.52 -12.28
N PRO A 63 3.98 8.61 -13.10
CA PRO A 63 5.29 8.13 -12.71
C PRO A 63 5.80 8.93 -11.51
N TYR A 64 6.31 8.22 -10.50
CA TYR A 64 6.92 8.85 -9.33
C TYR A 64 8.15 9.67 -9.76
N ILE A 65 8.13 10.98 -9.51
CA ILE A 65 9.23 11.88 -9.89
C ILE A 65 10.41 11.63 -8.95
N ARG A 66 11.50 11.06 -9.47
CA ARG A 66 12.80 11.06 -8.77
C ARG A 66 13.47 12.41 -9.02
N HIS A 67 13.86 13.12 -7.96
CA HIS A 67 15.01 14.00 -8.08
C HIS A 67 16.24 13.09 -8.05
N GLY A 68 16.95 13.04 -9.17
CA GLY A 68 18.25 12.36 -9.28
C GLY A 68 19.34 13.16 -8.57
#